data_AF-A0A534VAZ4-F1
#
_entry.id   AF-A0A534VAZ4-F1
#
_cell.length_a   1.000
_cell.length_b   1.000
_cell.length_c   1.000
_cell.angle_alpha   90.00
_cell.angle_beta   90.00
_cell.angle_gamma   90.00
#
_symmetry.space_group_name_H-M   'P 1'
#
loop_
_entity.id
_entity.type
_entity.pdbx_description
1 polymer ?
#
loop_
_entity_poly.entity_id
_entity_poly.type
_entity_poly.pdbx_seq_one_letter_code
_entity_poly.pdbx_strand_id
1 'polypeptide(L)'
;MHGTCDDGGTLNLHGRVNPNKQTIAGTFVEKRKGRRHRGTFTLGAAGTALKGAVLAPTASLATLQRRSFVGTMLARLIPGAYAQSSGLVPVPNANILVFTIDNSGRPTSTTPIAKTTSDSNGSYSLTLPRGTNLGSNLLIQASNSTTPAPVGGAGQQCSCPATQTTLDLSPISEYATRALIAAVASNSSTLANYTAGEINAIIAKVTALARDPSLVGTTIQDTITNITNAIDPAIQDDLRNAATPGEASVPQGLGGTYNFVSFSADDTGTRLSMDQQSGTVNVDVSAKTFSHTGPKSSVNLDEVCSADQNTPCNRSFTRNTSSATKSGDGSISLLGGNQLLFQPSNGSQGALGFYNSSGNVIVLAAGDGLIVAFKQASSAPTLGGSYHGVQLGGSLSDSFAVAQGNPFNLGEASTGVNDPVTISGGTVSGTNSRNVLSKDITCNGGASCSYTETVSGSTGGGSFTAPVSVDGTGALTVSPSGEAPHEGAVSADGNVFAFVDGDPVGHGDAGIVIGVKQGSGMT
;
A
#
# COMPACT_ATOMS: atom_id res chain seq x y z
N MET A 1 22.30 -36.92 29.49
CA MET A 1 21.32 -36.40 30.47
C MET A 1 21.52 -37.17 31.75
N HIS A 2 21.72 -36.50 32.88
CA HIS A 2 21.67 -37.06 34.23
C HIS A 2 20.60 -36.29 35.01
N GLY A 3 19.86 -36.97 35.90
CA GLY A 3 18.82 -36.35 36.72
C GLY A 3 18.87 -36.89 38.14
N THR A 4 18.77 -35.99 39.12
CA THR A 4 18.56 -36.31 40.54
C THR A 4 17.09 -36.03 40.88
N CYS A 5 16.46 -36.93 41.61
CA CYS A 5 15.17 -36.69 42.23
C CYS A 5 15.39 -36.29 43.68
N ASP A 6 14.92 -35.11 44.06
CA ASP A 6 14.59 -34.79 45.45
C ASP A 6 13.19 -35.34 45.76
N ASP A 7 13.01 -35.79 47.00
CA ASP A 7 11.84 -36.55 47.47
C ASP A 7 10.51 -35.81 47.18
N GLY A 8 9.85 -36.18 46.08
CA GLY A 8 8.61 -35.48 45.67
C GLY A 8 7.89 -35.99 44.42
N GLY A 9 8.47 -36.19 43.23
CA GLY A 9 9.64 -35.53 42.65
C GLY A 9 9.32 -35.13 41.20
N THR A 10 9.45 -33.83 40.89
CA THR A 10 9.51 -33.30 39.52
C THR A 10 10.88 -33.67 38.93
N LEU A 11 10.90 -34.28 37.74
CA LEU A 11 12.15 -34.68 37.08
C LEU A 11 12.69 -33.52 36.22
N ASN A 12 13.73 -32.83 36.68
CA ASN A 12 14.43 -31.83 35.89
C ASN A 12 15.55 -32.48 35.07
N LEU A 13 15.45 -32.38 33.73
CA LEU A 13 16.43 -32.93 32.79
C LEU A 13 17.28 -31.80 32.21
N HIS A 14 18.60 -31.87 32.40
CA HIS A 14 19.55 -30.92 31.80
C HIS A 14 20.36 -31.59 30.67
N GLY A 15 20.38 -30.95 29.49
CA GLY A 15 21.19 -31.33 28.33
C GLY A 15 20.93 -30.47 27.09
N ARG A 16 21.90 -30.38 26.16
CA ARG A 16 21.68 -29.76 24.83
C ARG A 16 20.89 -30.73 23.95
N VAL A 17 19.73 -30.30 23.47
CA VAL A 17 18.86 -31.07 22.57
C VAL A 17 19.21 -30.75 21.13
N ASN A 18 19.29 -31.78 20.28
CA ASN A 18 19.42 -31.61 18.84
C ASN A 18 18.07 -31.09 18.27
N PRO A 19 18.03 -29.89 17.65
CA PRO A 19 16.78 -29.26 17.20
C PRO A 19 16.02 -30.08 16.14
N ASN A 20 16.68 -31.03 15.48
CA ASN A 20 16.09 -31.84 14.41
C ASN A 20 15.55 -33.21 14.89
N LYS A 21 15.67 -33.56 16.17
CA LYS A 21 15.14 -34.83 16.72
C LYS A 21 13.85 -34.59 17.51
N GLN A 22 12.73 -35.06 16.96
CA GLN A 22 11.37 -34.88 17.52
C GLN A 22 11.03 -35.83 18.68
N THR A 23 11.89 -36.81 18.95
CA THR A 23 11.66 -37.81 20.00
C THR A 23 12.99 -38.14 20.68
N ILE A 24 12.99 -38.16 22.01
CA ILE A 24 14.16 -38.61 22.78
C ILE A 24 13.76 -39.85 23.58
N ALA A 25 14.48 -40.95 23.35
CA ALA A 25 14.36 -42.15 24.18
C ALA A 25 15.09 -41.92 25.51
N GLY A 26 14.38 -42.10 26.62
CA GLY A 26 14.94 -42.01 27.96
C GLY A 26 14.61 -43.25 28.79
N THR A 27 15.52 -43.60 29.71
CA THR A 27 15.26 -44.64 30.73
C THR A 27 15.28 -43.95 32.09
N PHE A 28 14.22 -44.12 32.89
CA PHE A 28 14.24 -43.72 34.30
C PHE A 28 14.15 -44.95 35.20
N VAL A 29 14.77 -44.85 36.37
CA VAL A 29 14.74 -45.88 37.41
C VAL A 29 13.95 -45.35 38.59
N GLU A 30 12.84 -46.00 38.91
CA GLU A 30 12.06 -45.69 40.10
C GLU A 30 12.82 -46.16 41.35
N LYS A 31 13.30 -45.23 42.18
CA LYS A 31 14.14 -45.54 43.35
C LYS A 31 13.48 -46.48 44.37
N ARG A 32 12.15 -46.57 44.41
CA ARG A 32 11.43 -47.36 45.44
C ARG A 32 11.07 -48.79 45.04
N LYS A 33 11.16 -49.16 43.75
CA LYS A 33 10.85 -50.54 43.30
C LYS A 33 11.83 -51.14 42.27
N GLY A 34 12.90 -50.44 41.91
CA GLY A 34 13.95 -50.98 41.03
C GLY A 34 13.47 -51.35 39.62
N ARG A 35 12.26 -50.95 39.22
CA ARG A 35 11.71 -51.22 37.91
C ARG A 35 12.19 -50.17 36.91
N ARG A 36 12.73 -50.65 35.78
CA ARG A 36 13.13 -49.82 34.64
C ARG A 36 11.89 -49.57 33.79
N HIS A 37 11.55 -48.30 33.58
CA HIS A 37 10.47 -47.93 32.67
C HIS A 37 11.07 -47.30 31.42
N ARG A 38 10.70 -47.83 30.25
CA ARG A 38 10.98 -47.20 28.95
C ARG A 38 9.87 -46.20 28.67
N GLY A 39 10.25 -44.94 28.46
CA GLY A 39 9.33 -43.87 28.09
C GLY A 39 9.79 -43.17 26.82
N THR A 40 8.84 -42.81 25.98
CA THR A 40 9.05 -41.98 24.79
C THR A 40 8.67 -40.55 25.14
N PHE A 41 9.61 -39.60 25.06
CA PHE A 41 9.32 -38.18 25.26
C PHE A 41 9.15 -37.52 23.91
N THR A 42 7.95 -37.00 23.65
CA THR A 42 7.62 -36.23 22.44
C THR A 42 7.85 -34.75 22.74
N LEU A 43 8.78 -34.13 22.05
CA LEU A 43 8.96 -32.68 22.12
C LEU A 43 7.93 -32.03 21.19
N GLY A 44 7.03 -31.21 21.74
CA GLY A 44 6.00 -30.54 20.96
C GLY A 44 6.59 -29.52 19.99
N ALA A 45 6.10 -29.49 18.75
CA ALA A 45 6.37 -28.41 17.81
C ALA A 45 5.78 -27.07 18.34
N ALA A 46 6.48 -25.96 18.07
CA ALA A 46 6.10 -24.62 18.53
C ALA A 46 4.73 -24.19 17.97
N GLY A 47 3.93 -23.47 18.78
CA GLY A 47 2.66 -22.87 18.35
C GLY A 47 2.85 -21.67 17.41
N THR A 48 1.76 -21.15 16.84
CA THR A 48 1.79 -19.99 15.94
C THR A 48 2.08 -18.71 16.72
N ALA A 49 3.15 -18.00 16.38
CA ALA A 49 3.47 -16.70 16.99
C ALA A 49 2.77 -15.56 16.25
N LEU A 50 2.06 -14.71 17.00
CA LEU A 50 1.57 -13.40 16.58
C LEU A 50 2.51 -12.32 17.09
N LYS A 51 2.82 -11.33 16.26
CA LYS A 51 3.65 -10.18 16.59
C LYS A 51 3.09 -8.89 15.99
N GLY A 52 3.54 -7.74 16.47
CA GLY A 52 3.17 -6.44 15.92
C GLY A 52 3.44 -5.30 16.89
N ALA A 53 2.90 -4.12 16.60
CA ALA A 53 3.01 -2.94 17.44
C ALA A 53 1.63 -2.38 17.85
N VAL A 54 1.56 -1.79 19.05
CA VAL A 54 0.41 -1.00 19.52
C VAL A 54 0.72 0.47 19.34
N LEU A 55 -0.15 1.19 18.63
CA LEU A 55 0.02 2.59 18.27
C LEU A 55 -1.21 3.42 18.69
N ALA A 56 -1.01 4.60 19.25
CA ALA A 56 -2.10 5.53 19.62
C ALA A 56 -1.71 7.00 19.40
N PRO A 57 -2.68 7.93 19.29
CA PRO A 57 -2.41 9.36 19.13
C PRO A 57 -1.68 9.97 20.34
N THR A 58 -0.74 10.89 20.11
CA THR A 58 -0.24 11.79 21.15
C THR A 58 -0.98 13.13 21.13
N ALA A 59 -1.34 13.64 22.31
CA ALA A 59 -1.88 14.97 22.46
C ALA A 59 -0.82 16.02 22.09
N SER A 60 -0.96 16.59 20.89
CA SER A 60 -0.15 17.64 20.27
C SER A 60 1.02 17.16 19.41
N LEU A 61 0.89 17.42 18.10
CA LEU A 61 1.95 17.93 17.25
C LEU A 61 1.27 18.78 16.16
N ALA A 62 1.50 20.08 16.18
CA ALA A 62 1.18 20.96 15.06
C ALA A 62 2.20 20.66 13.96
N THR A 63 1.77 20.09 12.84
CA THR A 63 2.61 19.90 11.67
C THR A 63 1.82 20.13 10.39
N LEU A 64 2.38 21.03 9.59
CA LEU A 64 2.00 21.45 8.24
C LEU A 64 1.59 20.25 7.37
N GLN A 65 0.44 20.36 6.70
CA GLN A 65 0.05 19.49 5.59
C GLN A 65 1.25 19.34 4.64
N ARG A 66 1.73 18.12 4.39
CA ARG A 66 2.58 17.85 3.21
C ARG A 66 1.94 16.71 2.44
N ARG A 67 1.01 17.07 1.58
CA ARG A 67 0.53 16.16 0.55
C ARG A 67 1.67 16.01 -0.47
N SER A 68 1.86 14.83 -1.06
CA SER A 68 2.66 14.74 -2.29
C SER A 68 2.12 15.76 -3.30
N PHE A 69 3.00 16.53 -3.95
CA PHE A 69 2.60 17.58 -4.88
C PHE A 69 1.75 17.00 -6.04
N VAL A 70 2.14 15.82 -6.55
CA VAL A 70 1.34 15.05 -7.51
C VAL A 70 0.14 14.38 -6.84
N GLY A 71 0.28 13.88 -5.61
CA GLY A 71 -0.83 13.32 -4.82
C GLY A 71 -1.99 14.31 -4.61
N THR A 72 -1.70 15.60 -4.42
CA THR A 72 -2.69 16.68 -4.33
C THR A 72 -3.44 16.88 -5.65
N MET A 73 -2.75 16.69 -6.77
CA MET A 73 -3.32 16.80 -8.11
C MET A 73 -4.17 15.57 -8.46
N LEU A 74 -3.67 14.37 -8.15
CA LEU A 74 -4.38 13.10 -8.26
C LEU A 74 -5.65 13.11 -7.42
N ALA A 75 -5.62 13.64 -6.18
CA ALA A 75 -6.79 13.76 -5.31
C ALA A 75 -7.93 14.61 -5.88
N ARG A 76 -7.66 15.49 -6.87
CA ARG A 76 -8.70 16.24 -7.61
C ARG A 76 -9.33 15.44 -8.76
N LEU A 77 -8.64 14.43 -9.30
CA LEU A 77 -9.07 13.63 -10.44
C LEU A 77 -9.63 12.26 -10.02
N ILE A 78 -9.06 11.68 -8.97
CA ILE A 78 -9.45 10.41 -8.35
C ILE A 78 -9.30 10.62 -6.84
N PRO A 79 -10.36 10.56 -6.03
CA PRO A 79 -10.24 10.67 -4.57
C PRO A 79 -9.35 9.54 -4.05
N GLY A 80 -8.11 9.85 -3.68
CA GLY A 80 -7.05 8.87 -3.44
C GLY A 80 -6.20 9.19 -2.21
N ALA A 81 -6.04 8.15 -1.39
CA ALA A 81 -5.28 7.98 -0.16
C ALA A 81 -4.03 8.85 0.02
N TYR A 82 -3.94 9.46 1.20
CA TYR A 82 -2.83 10.30 1.65
C TYR A 82 -1.62 9.45 2.06
N ALA A 83 -0.41 10.02 2.05
CA ALA A 83 0.79 9.41 2.61
C ALA A 83 1.59 10.46 3.41
N GLN A 84 1.43 10.45 4.74
CA GLN A 84 2.34 11.11 5.68
C GLN A 84 2.41 10.32 6.99
N SER A 85 3.46 10.59 7.78
CA SER A 85 3.69 10.07 9.13
C SER A 85 2.40 10.02 9.95
N SER A 86 2.02 8.82 10.43
CA SER A 86 0.67 8.55 10.97
C SER A 86 0.28 9.35 12.22
N GLY A 87 1.15 10.17 12.81
CA GLY A 87 0.89 10.86 14.09
C GLY A 87 0.65 9.94 15.29
N LEU A 88 0.72 8.61 15.10
CA LEU A 88 0.57 7.60 16.13
C LEU A 88 1.94 7.25 16.73
N VAL A 89 1.96 7.11 18.05
CA VAL A 89 3.15 6.79 18.83
C VAL A 89 2.97 5.42 19.50
N PRO A 90 4.05 4.63 19.67
CA PRO A 90 3.97 3.35 20.35
C PRO A 90 3.42 3.43 21.77
N VAL A 91 2.55 2.48 22.14
CA VAL A 91 1.94 2.39 23.47
C VAL A 91 2.61 1.28 24.28
N PRO A 92 3.42 1.62 25.29
CA PRO A 92 4.03 0.63 26.16
C PRO A 92 3.05 0.07 27.20
N ASN A 93 3.29 -1.17 27.63
CA ASN A 93 2.53 -1.86 28.70
C ASN A 93 1.02 -1.99 28.44
N ALA A 94 0.57 -1.98 27.19
CA ALA A 94 -0.81 -2.28 26.84
C ALA A 94 -1.07 -3.79 26.97
N ASN A 95 -2.22 -4.19 27.53
CA ASN A 95 -2.62 -5.60 27.53
C ASN A 95 -3.04 -6.00 26.12
N ILE A 96 -2.49 -7.10 25.63
CA ILE A 96 -2.81 -7.67 24.34
C ILE A 96 -3.58 -8.96 24.56
N LEU A 97 -4.81 -9.00 24.07
CA LEU A 97 -5.75 -10.09 24.27
C LEU A 97 -6.12 -10.70 22.92
N VAL A 98 -6.10 -12.02 22.81
CA VAL A 98 -6.65 -12.74 21.65
C VAL A 98 -7.89 -13.50 22.07
N PHE A 99 -8.98 -13.35 21.34
CA PHE A 99 -10.27 -13.99 21.62
C PHE A 99 -11.12 -14.09 20.36
N THR A 100 -12.20 -14.86 20.41
CA THR A 100 -13.17 -14.97 19.31
C THR A 100 -14.35 -14.03 19.51
N ILE A 101 -14.87 -13.50 18.41
CA ILE A 101 -16.07 -12.64 18.37
C ILE A 101 -17.22 -13.29 17.61
N ASP A 102 -18.44 -12.87 17.93
CA ASP A 102 -19.63 -13.15 17.13
C ASP A 102 -19.81 -12.14 15.97
N ASN A 103 -20.83 -12.35 15.13
CA ASN A 103 -21.13 -11.48 13.98
C ASN A 103 -21.51 -10.03 14.35
N SER A 104 -21.74 -9.75 15.64
CA SER A 104 -22.02 -8.40 16.15
C SER A 104 -20.77 -7.72 16.76
N GLY A 105 -19.61 -8.38 16.70
CA GLY A 105 -18.37 -7.86 17.29
C GLY A 105 -18.25 -8.06 18.80
N ARG A 106 -19.10 -8.91 19.41
CA ARG A 106 -19.05 -9.20 20.85
C ARG A 106 -18.14 -10.39 21.13
N PRO A 107 -17.34 -10.39 22.21
CA PRO A 107 -16.53 -11.54 22.58
C PRO A 107 -17.43 -12.73 22.90
N THR A 108 -17.10 -13.92 22.38
CA THR A 108 -17.83 -15.16 22.69
C THR A 108 -17.46 -15.73 24.07
N SER A 109 -16.41 -15.18 24.70
CA SER A 109 -15.89 -15.58 26.00
C SER A 109 -15.25 -14.37 26.71
N THR A 110 -15.38 -14.31 28.04
CA THR A 110 -14.70 -13.32 28.89
C THR A 110 -13.24 -13.71 29.19
N THR A 111 -12.85 -14.93 28.86
CA THR A 111 -11.48 -15.43 29.03
C THR A 111 -10.77 -15.39 27.68
N PRO A 112 -9.64 -14.67 27.56
CA PRO A 112 -8.86 -14.64 26.33
C PRO A 112 -8.20 -16.00 26.07
N ILE A 113 -8.08 -16.36 24.78
CA ILE A 113 -7.38 -17.55 24.29
C ILE A 113 -5.88 -17.45 24.59
N ALA A 114 -5.34 -16.25 24.46
CA ALA A 114 -3.95 -15.95 24.72
C ALA A 114 -3.80 -14.47 25.12
N LYS A 115 -2.81 -14.15 25.96
CA LYS A 115 -2.56 -12.78 26.44
C LYS A 115 -1.07 -12.47 26.61
N THR A 116 -0.69 -11.23 26.32
CA THR A 116 0.66 -10.69 26.55
C THR A 116 0.55 -9.19 26.86
N THR A 117 1.68 -8.50 26.97
CA THR A 117 1.76 -7.04 27.09
C THR A 117 2.73 -6.47 26.06
N SER A 118 2.51 -5.24 25.61
CA SER A 118 3.48 -4.53 24.76
C SER A 118 4.70 -4.06 25.56
N ASP A 119 5.87 -4.05 24.92
CA ASP A 119 7.13 -3.58 25.48
C ASP A 119 7.28 -2.04 25.41
N SER A 120 8.46 -1.52 25.79
CA SER A 120 8.75 -0.08 25.78
C SER A 120 8.64 0.58 24.41
N ASN A 121 8.76 -0.20 23.32
CA ASN A 121 8.63 0.26 21.94
C ASN A 121 7.23 -0.02 21.38
N GLY A 122 6.27 -0.33 22.25
CA GLY A 122 4.91 -0.74 21.88
C GLY A 122 4.83 -2.06 21.12
N SER A 123 5.93 -2.80 21.00
CA SER A 123 5.96 -4.07 20.28
C SER A 123 5.43 -5.19 21.16
N TYR A 124 4.77 -6.19 20.57
CA TYR A 124 4.28 -7.36 21.29
C TYR A 124 4.60 -8.65 20.53
N SER A 125 4.66 -9.74 21.30
CA SER A 125 4.76 -11.11 20.76
C SER A 125 3.98 -12.05 21.66
N LEU A 126 3.19 -12.93 21.05
CA LEU A 126 2.30 -13.87 21.71
C LEU A 126 2.27 -15.19 20.94
N THR A 127 2.35 -16.32 21.63
CA THR A 127 2.17 -17.63 21.00
C THR A 127 0.76 -18.14 21.22
N LEU A 128 0.05 -18.47 20.14
CA LEU A 128 -1.28 -19.05 20.20
C LEU A 128 -1.22 -20.55 20.56
N PRO A 129 -2.24 -21.06 21.29
CA PRO A 129 -2.41 -22.49 21.49
C PRO A 129 -2.47 -23.25 20.16
N ARG A 130 -1.92 -24.46 20.12
CA ARG A 130 -1.93 -25.30 18.93
C ARG A 130 -3.35 -25.60 18.46
N GLY A 131 -3.59 -25.53 17.16
CA GLY A 131 -4.91 -25.73 16.57
C GLY A 131 -5.79 -24.48 16.53
N THR A 132 -5.28 -23.34 17.02
CA THR A 132 -5.94 -22.04 16.79
C THR A 132 -5.81 -21.67 15.32
N ASN A 133 -6.93 -21.64 14.61
CA ASN A 133 -6.98 -21.19 13.22
C ASN A 133 -7.09 -19.67 13.18
N LEU A 134 -6.21 -19.03 12.40
CA LEU A 134 -6.34 -17.61 12.06
C LEU A 134 -7.55 -17.43 11.16
N GLY A 135 -8.30 -16.34 11.36
CA GLY A 135 -9.57 -16.14 10.68
C GLY A 135 -10.27 -14.85 11.07
N SER A 136 -11.34 -14.56 10.34
CA SER A 136 -12.15 -13.33 10.48
C SER A 136 -12.83 -13.17 11.84
N ASN A 137 -13.13 -14.27 12.52
CA ASN A 137 -13.78 -14.31 13.82
C ASN A 137 -12.79 -14.34 14.99
N LEU A 138 -11.49 -14.48 14.73
CA LEU A 138 -10.44 -14.37 15.74
C LEU A 138 -9.97 -12.92 15.78
N LEU A 139 -9.98 -12.31 16.95
CA LEU A 139 -9.66 -10.91 17.14
C LEU A 139 -8.47 -10.79 18.10
N ILE A 140 -7.58 -9.86 17.80
CA ILE A 140 -6.58 -9.37 18.73
C ILE A 140 -6.94 -7.95 19.14
N GLN A 141 -6.83 -7.64 20.43
CA GLN A 141 -7.22 -6.36 21.01
C GLN A 141 -6.14 -5.86 21.97
N ALA A 142 -5.73 -4.61 21.78
CA ALA A 142 -4.98 -3.86 22.77
C ALA A 142 -5.97 -3.12 23.68
N SER A 143 -5.81 -3.24 25.00
CA SER A 143 -6.58 -2.44 25.96
C SER A 143 -5.82 -2.24 27.27
N ASN A 144 -6.36 -1.40 28.15
CA ASN A 144 -5.93 -1.29 29.55
C ASN A 144 -6.59 -2.33 30.48
N SER A 145 -7.49 -3.15 29.95
CA SER A 145 -8.20 -4.22 30.65
C SER A 145 -7.56 -5.58 30.39
N THR A 146 -7.75 -6.52 31.32
CA THR A 146 -7.38 -7.93 31.16
C THR A 146 -8.52 -8.79 30.61
N THR A 147 -9.70 -8.19 30.40
CA THR A 147 -10.90 -8.85 29.90
C THR A 147 -11.23 -8.37 28.48
N PRO A 148 -11.58 -9.28 27.55
CA PRO A 148 -12.05 -8.93 26.22
C PRO A 148 -13.26 -8.01 26.27
N ALA A 149 -13.25 -6.97 25.44
CA ALA A 149 -14.35 -6.05 25.30
C ALA A 149 -14.91 -6.06 23.86
N PRO A 150 -16.21 -5.74 23.66
CA PRO A 150 -16.79 -5.63 22.33
C PRO A 150 -16.06 -4.63 21.45
N VAL A 151 -15.95 -4.94 20.16
CA VAL A 151 -15.47 -3.98 19.14
C VAL A 151 -16.39 -2.76 19.15
N GLY A 152 -15.83 -1.56 19.05
CA GLY A 152 -16.66 -0.34 19.14
C GLY A 152 -16.98 0.13 20.55
N GLY A 153 -16.54 -0.56 21.60
CA GLY A 153 -16.75 -0.14 22.98
C GLY A 153 -16.10 1.22 23.30
N ALA A 154 -16.68 1.95 24.27
CA ALA A 154 -16.26 3.29 24.69
C ALA A 154 -14.89 3.37 25.41
N GLY A 155 -14.12 2.27 25.45
CA GLY A 155 -12.81 2.19 26.09
C GLY A 155 -11.66 2.60 25.17
N GLN A 156 -10.47 2.84 25.76
CA GLN A 156 -9.23 3.02 25.01
C GLN A 156 -8.72 1.66 24.50
N GLN A 157 -9.35 1.18 23.44
CA GLN A 157 -9.05 -0.14 22.87
C GLN A 157 -8.92 -0.07 21.35
N CYS A 158 -7.96 -0.83 20.83
CA CYS A 158 -7.75 -1.00 19.41
C CYS A 158 -7.79 -2.48 19.08
N SER A 159 -8.67 -2.88 18.16
CA SER A 159 -8.85 -4.26 17.74
C SER A 159 -8.39 -4.46 16.29
N CYS A 160 -8.04 -5.69 15.96
CA CYS A 160 -7.69 -6.10 14.61
C CYS A 160 -8.02 -7.60 14.43
N PRO A 161 -8.62 -8.02 13.30
CA PRO A 161 -8.79 -9.42 12.99
C PRO A 161 -7.44 -10.15 12.90
N ALA A 162 -7.34 -11.31 13.54
CA ALA A 162 -6.15 -12.14 13.55
C ALA A 162 -6.10 -13.06 12.33
N THR A 163 -5.95 -12.44 11.15
CA THR A 163 -5.91 -13.09 9.83
C THR A 163 -4.48 -13.36 9.33
N GLN A 164 -3.47 -12.80 10.00
CA GLN A 164 -2.05 -12.96 9.69
C GLN A 164 -1.19 -12.96 10.96
N THR A 165 0.10 -13.28 10.84
CA THR A 165 1.00 -13.41 11.99
C THR A 165 1.64 -12.09 12.44
N THR A 166 1.57 -11.04 11.61
CA THR A 166 2.05 -9.69 11.92
C THR A 166 0.88 -8.72 11.83
N LEU A 167 0.50 -8.10 12.95
CA LEU A 167 -0.72 -7.28 13.05
C LEU A 167 -0.42 -6.03 13.88
N ASP A 168 -0.62 -4.84 13.33
CA ASP A 168 -0.51 -3.62 14.12
C ASP A 168 -1.87 -3.23 14.69
N LEU A 169 -1.89 -2.86 15.97
CA LEU A 169 -3.07 -2.46 16.73
C LEU A 169 -3.11 -0.95 16.83
N SER A 170 -4.06 -0.32 16.14
CA SER A 170 -4.16 1.14 16.03
C SER A 170 -5.61 1.60 15.87
N PRO A 171 -5.91 2.91 15.98
CA PRO A 171 -7.23 3.44 15.65
C PRO A 171 -7.68 3.09 14.22
N ILE A 172 -6.72 2.93 13.29
CA ILE A 172 -6.94 2.55 11.90
C ILE A 172 -7.42 1.09 11.82
N SER A 173 -6.74 0.15 12.48
CA SER A 173 -7.15 -1.26 12.50
C SER A 173 -8.50 -1.44 13.20
N GLU A 174 -8.75 -0.66 14.27
CA GLU A 174 -10.04 -0.67 14.98
C GLU A 174 -11.17 -0.17 14.08
N TYR A 175 -10.96 0.93 13.35
CA TYR A 175 -11.95 1.41 12.39
C TYR A 175 -12.19 0.38 11.27
N ALA A 176 -11.15 -0.24 10.70
CA ALA A 176 -11.31 -1.30 9.70
C ALA A 176 -12.14 -2.47 10.25
N THR A 177 -11.93 -2.84 11.52
CA THR A 177 -12.71 -3.88 12.21
C THR A 177 -14.17 -3.47 12.38
N ARG A 178 -14.44 -2.22 12.77
CA ARG A 178 -15.81 -1.67 12.89
C ARG A 178 -16.53 -1.66 11.54
N ALA A 179 -15.84 -1.22 10.48
CA ALA A 179 -16.38 -1.19 9.13
C ALA A 179 -16.73 -2.61 8.62
N LEU A 180 -15.87 -3.60 8.92
CA LEU A 180 -16.16 -5.01 8.61
C LEU A 180 -17.42 -5.52 9.33
N ILE A 181 -17.57 -5.25 10.62
CA ILE A 181 -18.76 -5.68 11.39
C ILE A 181 -20.02 -4.97 10.88
N ALA A 182 -19.93 -3.68 10.53
CA ALA A 182 -21.03 -2.94 9.93
C ALA A 182 -21.44 -3.54 8.57
N ALA A 183 -20.47 -3.93 7.73
CA ALA A 183 -20.73 -4.58 6.45
C ALA A 183 -21.37 -5.98 6.59
N VAL A 184 -20.95 -6.76 7.59
CA VAL A 184 -21.59 -8.04 7.95
C VAL A 184 -23.06 -7.82 8.28
N ALA A 185 -23.37 -6.78 9.08
CA ALA A 185 -24.73 -6.44 9.47
C ALA A 185 -25.58 -5.94 8.30
N SER A 186 -25.04 -5.06 7.43
CA SER A 186 -25.79 -4.52 6.28
C SER A 186 -26.09 -5.57 5.22
N ASN A 187 -25.16 -6.49 4.98
CA ASN A 187 -25.28 -7.52 3.95
C ASN A 187 -25.96 -8.81 4.46
N SER A 188 -26.43 -8.86 5.72
CA SER A 188 -26.95 -10.08 6.35
C SER A 188 -26.02 -11.29 6.19
N SER A 189 -24.70 -11.05 6.20
CA SER A 189 -23.66 -12.06 5.99
C SER A 189 -23.14 -12.57 7.34
N THR A 190 -22.13 -13.43 7.32
CA THR A 190 -21.41 -13.85 8.54
C THR A 190 -19.93 -13.56 8.41
N LEU A 191 -19.23 -13.35 9.53
CA LEU A 191 -17.77 -13.16 9.52
C LEU A 191 -17.06 -14.34 8.82
N ALA A 192 -17.58 -15.55 8.96
CA ALA A 192 -17.03 -16.75 8.33
C ALA A 192 -17.05 -16.73 6.80
N ASN A 193 -17.86 -15.86 6.19
CA ASN A 193 -17.91 -15.70 4.74
C ASN A 193 -16.75 -14.83 4.22
N TYR A 194 -16.06 -14.05 5.07
CA TYR A 194 -14.89 -13.27 4.67
C TYR A 194 -13.61 -14.10 4.83
N THR A 195 -12.85 -14.19 3.75
CA THR A 195 -11.51 -14.79 3.74
C THR A 195 -10.50 -13.88 4.45
N ALA A 196 -9.39 -14.47 4.91
CA ALA A 196 -8.26 -13.69 5.46
C ALA A 196 -7.71 -12.67 4.46
N GLY A 197 -7.73 -12.99 3.16
CA GLY A 197 -7.27 -12.10 2.09
C GLY A 197 -8.15 -10.86 1.91
N GLU A 198 -9.48 -11.02 1.94
CA GLU A 198 -10.42 -9.89 1.85
C GLU A 198 -10.30 -8.95 3.05
N ILE A 199 -10.15 -9.49 4.26
CA ILE A 199 -9.98 -8.67 5.47
C ILE A 199 -8.66 -7.91 5.45
N ASN A 200 -7.57 -8.59 5.05
CA ASN A 200 -6.29 -7.92 4.88
C ASN A 200 -6.38 -6.80 3.83
N ALA A 201 -7.17 -6.99 2.77
CA ALA A 201 -7.41 -5.96 1.76
C ALA A 201 -8.12 -4.74 2.33
N ILE A 202 -9.19 -4.96 3.12
CA ILE A 202 -9.96 -3.89 3.75
C ILE A 202 -9.06 -3.12 4.73
N ILE A 203 -8.29 -3.82 5.56
CA ILE A 203 -7.35 -3.21 6.51
C ILE A 203 -6.29 -2.41 5.75
N ALA A 204 -5.71 -2.95 4.67
CA ALA A 204 -4.72 -2.25 3.85
C ALA A 204 -5.32 -0.99 3.19
N LYS A 205 -6.54 -1.07 2.68
CA LYS A 205 -7.27 0.05 2.07
C LYS A 205 -7.55 1.16 3.07
N VAL A 206 -8.09 0.81 4.24
CA VAL A 206 -8.30 1.76 5.33
C VAL A 206 -6.97 2.38 5.75
N THR A 207 -5.92 1.57 5.88
CA THR A 207 -4.58 2.05 6.26
C THR A 207 -3.98 2.97 5.22
N ALA A 208 -4.24 2.76 3.93
CA ALA A 208 -3.85 3.67 2.87
C ALA A 208 -4.63 4.99 2.94
N LEU A 209 -5.97 4.91 3.05
CA LEU A 209 -6.80 6.11 3.07
C LEU A 209 -6.59 6.96 4.33
N ALA A 210 -6.30 6.32 5.46
CA ALA A 210 -6.18 6.95 6.78
C ALA A 210 -4.77 7.45 7.12
N ARG A 211 -3.84 7.55 6.16
CA ARG A 211 -2.50 8.15 6.46
C ARG A 211 -2.49 9.67 6.45
N ASP A 212 -3.65 10.32 6.45
CA ASP A 212 -3.71 11.75 6.66
C ASP A 212 -3.51 12.04 8.16
N PRO A 213 -2.37 12.64 8.56
CA PRO A 213 -2.11 12.97 9.96
C PRO A 213 -3.13 13.96 10.54
N SER A 214 -3.86 14.73 9.72
CA SER A 214 -4.93 15.61 10.19
C SER A 214 -6.14 14.84 10.73
N LEU A 215 -6.26 13.55 10.39
CA LEU A 215 -7.30 12.68 10.95
C LEU A 215 -6.98 12.24 12.38
N VAL A 216 -5.72 12.38 12.82
CA VAL A 216 -5.30 11.99 14.17
C VAL A 216 -5.86 12.98 15.18
N GLY A 217 -6.86 12.54 15.93
CA GLY A 217 -7.47 13.31 17.01
C GLY A 217 -6.69 13.21 18.31
N THR A 218 -7.13 13.94 19.34
CA THR A 218 -6.50 13.90 20.67
C THR A 218 -6.75 12.57 21.39
N THR A 219 -7.76 11.81 20.98
CA THR A 219 -8.05 10.45 21.48
C THR A 219 -8.16 9.43 20.35
N ILE A 220 -8.11 8.14 20.71
CA ILE A 220 -8.40 7.03 19.78
C ILE A 220 -9.78 7.22 19.14
N GLN A 221 -10.79 7.63 19.91
CA GLN A 221 -12.16 7.78 19.43
C GLN A 221 -12.33 9.01 18.52
N ASP A 222 -11.63 10.10 18.80
CA ASP A 222 -11.60 11.27 17.89
C ASP A 222 -10.94 10.91 16.57
N THR A 223 -9.84 10.15 16.63
CA THR A 223 -9.16 9.65 15.43
C THR A 223 -10.08 8.77 14.59
N ILE A 224 -10.79 7.82 15.22
CA ILE A 224 -11.78 6.98 14.53
C ILE A 224 -12.91 7.83 13.94
N THR A 225 -13.38 8.85 14.65
CA THR A 225 -14.45 9.74 14.18
C THR A 225 -14.01 10.56 12.96
N ASN A 226 -12.79 11.10 12.99
CA ASN A 226 -12.21 11.83 11.85
C ASN A 226 -12.04 10.92 10.64
N ILE A 227 -11.50 9.71 10.83
CA ILE A 227 -11.40 8.66 9.80
C ILE A 227 -12.79 8.34 9.23
N THR A 228 -13.79 8.17 10.09
CA THR A 228 -15.17 7.88 9.67
C THR A 228 -15.70 9.02 8.79
N ASN A 229 -15.62 10.27 9.24
CA ASN A 229 -16.14 11.40 8.48
C ASN A 229 -15.40 11.62 7.14
N ALA A 230 -14.11 11.33 7.08
CA ALA A 230 -13.29 11.56 5.89
C ALA A 230 -13.34 10.41 4.88
N ILE A 231 -13.55 9.16 5.32
CA ILE A 231 -13.28 7.96 4.51
C ILE A 231 -14.48 7.01 4.40
N ASP A 232 -15.43 7.04 5.34
CA ASP A 232 -16.57 6.11 5.40
C ASP A 232 -17.41 6.09 4.12
N PRO A 233 -17.66 7.20 3.38
CA PRO A 233 -18.39 7.12 2.11
C PRO A 233 -17.74 6.23 1.06
N ALA A 234 -16.40 6.25 0.93
CA ALA A 234 -15.68 5.42 -0.04
C ALA A 234 -15.65 3.96 0.42
N ILE A 235 -15.33 3.71 1.70
CA ILE A 235 -15.22 2.36 2.25
C ILE A 235 -16.57 1.65 2.31
N GLN A 236 -17.66 2.35 2.67
CA GLN A 236 -18.99 1.77 2.71
C GLN A 236 -19.51 1.45 1.32
N ASP A 237 -19.25 2.29 0.31
CA ASP A 237 -19.63 1.99 -1.07
C ASP A 237 -18.87 0.76 -1.59
N ASP A 238 -17.58 0.67 -1.31
CA ASP A 238 -16.74 -0.48 -1.66
C ASP A 238 -17.15 -1.78 -0.93
N LEU A 239 -17.51 -1.70 0.34
CA LEU A 239 -17.96 -2.85 1.14
C LEU A 239 -19.41 -3.28 0.83
N ARG A 240 -20.25 -2.36 0.33
CA ARG A 240 -21.61 -2.65 -0.14
C ARG A 240 -21.61 -3.25 -1.54
N ASN A 241 -20.69 -2.82 -2.40
CA ASN A 241 -20.59 -3.27 -3.80
C ASN A 241 -19.69 -4.50 -3.97
N ALA A 242 -18.92 -4.88 -2.94
CA ALA A 242 -18.32 -6.18 -2.85
C ALA A 242 -19.42 -7.25 -2.89
N ALA A 243 -19.51 -8.00 -3.98
CA ALA A 243 -20.34 -9.20 -4.11
C ALA A 243 -20.29 -10.03 -2.82
N THR A 244 -21.41 -10.70 -2.50
CA THR A 244 -21.62 -11.53 -1.30
C THR A 244 -20.32 -12.14 -0.78
N PRO A 245 -19.92 -11.90 0.49
CA PRO A 245 -18.63 -12.36 1.01
C PRO A 245 -18.42 -13.85 0.75
N GLY A 246 -17.22 -14.20 0.31
CA GLY A 246 -16.88 -15.51 -0.23
C GLY A 246 -16.57 -15.39 -1.71
N GLU A 247 -15.28 -15.44 -2.04
CA GLU A 247 -14.66 -15.27 -3.36
C GLU A 247 -15.63 -15.06 -4.53
N ALA A 248 -15.71 -13.83 -5.02
CA ALA A 248 -16.36 -13.55 -6.29
C ALA A 248 -15.80 -14.51 -7.35
N SER A 249 -16.70 -15.18 -8.08
CA SER A 249 -16.32 -16.07 -9.18
C SER A 249 -15.38 -15.34 -10.12
N VAL A 250 -14.24 -15.97 -10.46
CA VAL A 250 -13.25 -15.43 -11.39
C VAL A 250 -13.95 -14.97 -12.68
N PRO A 251 -13.90 -13.68 -13.03
CA PRO A 251 -14.48 -13.20 -14.29
C PRO A 251 -13.82 -13.91 -15.46
N GLN A 252 -14.62 -14.32 -16.45
CA GLN A 252 -14.06 -14.83 -17.71
C GLN A 252 -13.19 -13.75 -18.35
N GLY A 253 -11.89 -14.04 -18.53
CA GLY A 253 -10.95 -13.15 -19.23
C GLY A 253 -9.93 -12.44 -18.34
N LEU A 254 -10.09 -12.45 -17.00
CA LEU A 254 -9.04 -11.92 -16.12
C LEU A 254 -7.87 -12.91 -16.01
N GLY A 255 -6.64 -12.42 -16.14
CA GLY A 255 -5.41 -13.20 -16.06
C GLY A 255 -4.67 -13.36 -17.38
N GLY A 256 -3.38 -13.68 -17.30
CA GLY A 256 -2.42 -13.69 -18.39
C GLY A 256 -1.38 -12.56 -18.27
N THR A 257 -0.68 -12.29 -19.37
CA THR A 257 0.35 -11.24 -19.43
C THR A 257 -0.26 -9.91 -19.85
N TYR A 258 0.13 -8.84 -19.16
CA TYR A 258 -0.25 -7.46 -19.44
C TYR A 258 1.01 -6.63 -19.65
N ASN A 259 0.95 -5.66 -20.56
CA ASN A 259 1.92 -4.57 -20.66
C ASN A 259 1.46 -3.46 -19.71
N PHE A 260 2.33 -2.98 -18.82
CA PHE A 260 1.98 -1.91 -17.88
C PHE A 260 2.86 -0.68 -18.06
N VAL A 261 2.29 0.44 -17.66
CA VAL A 261 2.97 1.71 -17.44
C VAL A 261 2.59 2.24 -16.06
N SER A 262 3.53 2.90 -15.41
CA SER A 262 3.31 3.51 -14.11
C SER A 262 4.08 4.80 -13.97
N PHE A 263 3.47 5.71 -13.23
CA PHE A 263 4.06 6.95 -12.76
C PHE A 263 3.74 7.11 -11.28
N SER A 264 4.74 7.48 -10.48
CA SER A 264 4.55 7.81 -9.07
C SER A 264 5.42 8.96 -8.66
N ALA A 265 4.95 9.78 -7.74
CA ALA A 265 5.75 10.88 -7.19
C ALA A 265 5.53 11.01 -5.69
N ASP A 266 6.65 11.05 -4.96
CA ASP A 266 6.69 11.02 -3.51
C ASP A 266 7.37 12.30 -2.97
N ASP A 267 6.90 12.77 -1.82
CA ASP A 267 7.42 13.92 -1.11
C ASP A 267 7.54 13.62 0.38
N THR A 268 8.76 13.27 0.78
CA THR A 268 9.09 13.01 2.18
C THR A 268 9.44 14.29 2.95
N GLY A 269 9.45 15.44 2.28
CA GLY A 269 9.83 16.73 2.82
C GLY A 269 11.32 17.05 2.74
N THR A 270 12.19 16.06 2.89
CA THR A 270 13.65 16.18 2.66
C THR A 270 14.09 15.59 1.33
N ARG A 271 13.18 14.90 0.63
CA ARG A 271 13.38 14.34 -0.69
C ARG A 271 12.09 14.41 -1.49
N LEU A 272 12.19 14.94 -2.69
CA LEU A 272 11.20 14.82 -3.75
C LEU A 272 11.65 13.71 -4.69
N SER A 273 10.76 12.79 -5.04
CA SER A 273 11.06 11.66 -5.91
C SER A 273 10.00 11.55 -6.98
N MET A 274 10.40 11.30 -8.21
CA MET A 274 9.50 10.88 -9.28
C MET A 274 10.05 9.63 -9.92
N ASP A 275 9.14 8.71 -10.20
CA ASP A 275 9.43 7.42 -10.78
C ASP A 275 8.52 7.17 -11.97
N GLN A 276 9.09 6.60 -13.02
CA GLN A 276 8.34 5.97 -14.10
C GLN A 276 8.83 4.55 -14.33
N GLN A 277 7.91 3.66 -14.66
CA GLN A 277 8.23 2.28 -14.99
C GLN A 277 7.28 1.80 -16.08
N SER A 278 7.80 1.04 -17.02
CA SER A 278 7.02 0.31 -18.01
C SER A 278 7.52 -1.12 -18.07
N GLY A 279 6.70 -2.06 -18.54
CA GLY A 279 7.12 -3.45 -18.67
C GLY A 279 5.96 -4.42 -18.75
N THR A 280 6.17 -5.63 -18.24
CA THR A 280 5.17 -6.70 -18.25
C THR A 280 4.77 -7.12 -16.84
N VAL A 281 3.49 -7.42 -16.65
CA VAL A 281 2.97 -8.07 -15.44
C VAL A 281 2.19 -9.31 -15.84
N ASN A 282 2.56 -10.43 -15.25
CA ASN A 282 1.83 -11.68 -15.36
C ASN A 282 0.88 -11.80 -14.17
N VAL A 283 -0.39 -12.02 -14.45
CA VAL A 283 -1.48 -12.16 -13.47
C VAL A 283 -2.01 -13.59 -13.57
N ASP A 284 -1.74 -14.42 -12.57
CA ASP A 284 -2.32 -15.76 -12.46
C ASP A 284 -3.44 -15.74 -11.43
N VAL A 285 -4.67 -15.64 -11.93
CA VAL A 285 -5.86 -15.58 -11.08
C VAL A 285 -6.17 -16.94 -10.44
N SER A 286 -5.76 -18.04 -11.08
CA SER A 286 -5.98 -19.39 -10.55
C SER A 286 -5.02 -19.68 -9.39
N ALA A 287 -3.76 -19.29 -9.55
CA ALA A 287 -2.75 -19.39 -8.50
C ALA A 287 -2.83 -18.23 -7.47
N LYS A 288 -3.60 -17.17 -7.76
CA LYS A 288 -3.71 -15.95 -6.96
C LYS A 288 -2.36 -15.26 -6.76
N THR A 289 -1.60 -15.17 -7.84
CA THR A 289 -0.26 -14.56 -7.84
C THR A 289 -0.09 -13.56 -8.96
N PHE A 290 0.84 -12.64 -8.76
CA PHE A 290 1.36 -11.80 -9.83
C PHE A 290 2.89 -11.77 -9.81
N SER A 291 3.46 -11.45 -10.96
CA SER A 291 4.86 -11.08 -11.09
C SER A 291 5.00 -10.00 -12.15
N HIS A 292 5.79 -8.97 -11.88
CA HIS A 292 6.08 -7.91 -12.85
C HIS A 292 7.58 -7.75 -13.06
N THR A 293 7.94 -7.24 -14.23
CA THR A 293 9.32 -6.87 -14.57
C THR A 293 9.32 -5.75 -15.59
N GLY A 294 10.25 -4.81 -15.45
CA GLY A 294 10.38 -3.71 -16.41
C GLY A 294 11.43 -2.67 -16.03
N PRO A 295 11.92 -1.87 -17.00
CA PRO A 295 12.78 -0.73 -16.73
C PRO A 295 12.07 0.29 -15.83
N LYS A 296 12.70 0.66 -14.72
CA LYS A 296 12.31 1.76 -13.85
C LYS A 296 13.36 2.87 -13.94
N SER A 297 12.89 4.09 -14.13
CA SER A 297 13.71 5.29 -14.06
C SER A 297 13.20 6.18 -12.94
N SER A 298 14.14 6.76 -12.18
CA SER A 298 13.85 7.58 -11.02
C SER A 298 14.66 8.86 -11.09
N VAL A 299 14.05 9.98 -10.70
CA VAL A 299 14.73 11.23 -10.40
C VAL A 299 14.37 11.67 -8.99
N ASN A 300 15.38 12.04 -8.22
CA ASN A 300 15.23 12.48 -6.85
C ASN A 300 15.89 13.83 -6.68
N LEU A 301 15.31 14.68 -5.85
CA LEU A 301 15.92 15.91 -5.39
C LEU A 301 16.04 15.81 -3.87
N ASP A 302 17.25 15.48 -3.42
CA ASP A 302 17.55 15.22 -2.01
C ASP A 302 18.12 16.47 -1.34
N GLU A 303 17.59 16.83 -0.17
CA GLU A 303 18.17 17.86 0.69
C GLU A 303 19.46 17.35 1.35
N VAL A 304 20.57 18.04 1.10
CA VAL A 304 21.87 17.73 1.70
C VAL A 304 22.07 18.58 2.96
N CYS A 305 22.02 17.90 4.10
CA CYS A 305 22.40 18.49 5.39
C CYS A 305 23.88 18.23 5.69
N SER A 306 24.60 19.23 6.21
CA SER A 306 25.95 19.02 6.74
C SER A 306 25.91 18.09 7.95
N ALA A 307 26.91 17.22 8.10
CA ALA A 307 26.99 16.21 9.16
C ALA A 307 27.02 16.76 10.60
N ASP A 308 27.16 18.07 10.77
CA ASP A 308 27.25 18.73 12.07
C ASP A 308 25.87 19.24 12.50
N GLN A 309 25.25 18.57 13.50
CA GLN A 309 23.89 18.85 13.99
C GLN A 309 23.70 20.28 14.54
N ASN A 310 24.79 21.01 14.76
CA ASN A 310 24.79 22.39 15.25
C ASN A 310 24.87 23.44 14.12
N THR A 311 25.02 23.02 12.88
CA THR A 311 25.02 23.91 11.72
C THR A 311 23.69 23.72 10.98
N PRO A 312 22.87 24.77 10.80
CA PRO A 312 21.63 24.63 10.03
C PRO A 312 21.96 24.05 8.64
N CYS A 313 21.14 23.12 8.14
CA CYS A 313 21.37 22.52 6.82
C CYS A 313 21.61 23.65 5.81
N ASN A 314 22.71 23.59 5.07
CA ASN A 314 23.02 24.58 4.02
C ASN A 314 22.01 24.55 2.85
N ARG A 315 20.92 23.76 2.97
CA ARG A 315 19.78 23.65 2.03
C ARG A 315 20.26 23.62 0.58
N SER A 316 21.30 22.82 0.37
CA SER A 316 21.72 22.39 -0.95
C SER A 316 20.85 21.21 -1.32
N PHE A 317 20.31 21.21 -2.51
CA PHE A 317 19.58 20.09 -3.07
C PHE A 317 20.41 19.46 -4.17
N THR A 318 20.52 18.13 -4.13
CA THR A 318 21.23 17.36 -5.15
C THR A 318 20.24 16.53 -5.92
N ARG A 319 20.22 16.71 -7.24
CA ARG A 319 19.47 15.87 -8.15
C ARG A 319 20.21 14.54 -8.35
N ASN A 320 19.54 13.43 -8.05
CA ASN A 320 20.04 12.08 -8.24
C ASN A 320 19.12 11.31 -9.18
N THR A 321 19.66 10.80 -10.28
CA THR A 321 18.93 10.00 -11.26
C THR A 321 19.37 8.54 -11.19
N SER A 322 18.46 7.62 -11.50
CA SER A 322 18.80 6.20 -11.61
C SER A 322 17.92 5.52 -12.65
N SER A 323 18.48 4.51 -13.32
CA SER A 323 17.75 3.64 -14.23
C SER A 323 18.16 2.19 -13.95
N ALA A 324 17.17 1.33 -13.70
CA ALA A 324 17.39 -0.09 -13.43
C ALA A 324 16.15 -0.90 -13.77
N THR A 325 16.35 -2.14 -14.24
CA THR A 325 15.25 -3.10 -14.32
C THR A 325 14.79 -3.47 -12.91
N LYS A 326 13.48 -3.33 -12.66
CA LYS A 326 12.84 -3.73 -11.41
C LYS A 326 11.87 -4.86 -11.68
N SER A 327 11.90 -5.84 -10.79
CA SER A 327 10.98 -6.97 -10.78
C SER A 327 10.47 -7.22 -9.38
N GLY A 328 9.25 -7.73 -9.28
CA GLY A 328 8.68 -8.15 -8.02
C GLY A 328 7.50 -9.08 -8.24
N ASP A 329 7.16 -9.82 -7.20
CA ASP A 329 6.10 -10.79 -7.17
C ASP A 329 5.21 -10.58 -5.94
N GLY A 330 4.07 -11.24 -5.93
CA GLY A 330 3.15 -11.17 -4.81
C GLY A 330 1.89 -12.00 -5.02
N SER A 331 0.95 -11.84 -4.11
CA SER A 331 -0.36 -12.47 -4.18
C SER A 331 -1.42 -11.48 -4.66
N ILE A 332 -2.50 -12.03 -5.23
CA ILE A 332 -3.68 -11.27 -5.62
C ILE A 332 -4.88 -11.80 -4.85
N SER A 333 -5.67 -10.91 -4.27
CA SER A 333 -7.00 -11.24 -3.76
C SER A 333 -8.06 -10.64 -4.67
N LEU A 334 -8.98 -11.48 -5.17
CA LEU A 334 -10.17 -11.02 -5.88
C LEU A 334 -11.16 -10.46 -4.87
N LEU A 335 -11.61 -9.23 -5.12
CA LEU A 335 -12.65 -8.58 -4.36
C LEU A 335 -13.89 -8.42 -5.26
N GLY A 336 -15.08 -8.34 -4.68
CA GLY A 336 -16.28 -8.04 -5.46
C GLY A 336 -16.24 -6.66 -6.12
N GLY A 337 -17.09 -6.42 -7.12
CA GLY A 337 -17.18 -5.10 -7.78
C GLY A 337 -16.02 -4.77 -8.74
N ASN A 338 -15.45 -5.78 -9.39
CA ASN A 338 -14.29 -5.66 -10.28
C ASN A 338 -13.00 -5.13 -9.62
N GLN A 339 -12.78 -5.49 -8.36
CA GLN A 339 -11.63 -5.05 -7.59
C GLN A 339 -10.61 -6.18 -7.37
N LEU A 340 -9.33 -5.79 -7.29
CA LEU A 340 -8.19 -6.68 -7.05
C LEU A 340 -7.29 -6.05 -5.99
N LEU A 341 -6.91 -6.81 -4.98
CA LEU A 341 -5.81 -6.42 -4.10
C LEU A 341 -4.53 -7.08 -4.60
N PHE A 342 -3.50 -6.28 -4.87
CA PHE A 342 -2.15 -6.75 -5.11
C PHE A 342 -1.34 -6.62 -3.83
N GLN A 343 -0.83 -7.74 -3.31
CA GLN A 343 0.00 -7.76 -2.10
C GLN A 343 1.42 -8.22 -2.45
N PRO A 344 2.41 -7.31 -2.48
CA PRO A 344 3.79 -7.66 -2.76
C PRO A 344 4.38 -8.65 -1.75
N SER A 345 5.16 -9.63 -2.23
CA SER A 345 5.87 -10.63 -1.42
C SER A 345 6.90 -10.00 -0.47
N ASN A 346 7.43 -8.83 -0.81
CA ASN A 346 8.44 -8.12 -0.03
C ASN A 346 7.88 -7.41 1.22
N GLY A 347 6.59 -7.55 1.52
CA GLY A 347 5.95 -6.93 2.67
C GLY A 347 5.65 -5.44 2.50
N SER A 348 5.81 -4.89 1.29
CA SER A 348 5.36 -3.52 0.98
C SER A 348 3.84 -3.42 1.06
N GLN A 349 3.35 -2.19 1.15
CA GLN A 349 1.91 -1.93 1.21
C GLN A 349 1.22 -2.46 -0.03
N GLY A 350 0.09 -3.15 0.16
CA GLY A 350 -0.73 -3.62 -0.95
C GLY A 350 -1.33 -2.47 -1.75
N ALA A 351 -1.58 -2.71 -3.03
CA ALA A 351 -2.22 -1.78 -3.94
C ALA A 351 -3.61 -2.28 -4.32
N LEU A 352 -4.59 -1.38 -4.35
CA LEU A 352 -5.92 -1.69 -4.86
C LEU A 352 -5.94 -1.40 -6.36
N GLY A 353 -6.35 -2.40 -7.12
CA GLY A 353 -6.60 -2.34 -8.55
C GLY A 353 -8.08 -2.50 -8.87
N PHE A 354 -8.46 -1.94 -10.00
CA PHE A 354 -9.75 -2.11 -10.63
C PHE A 354 -9.53 -2.69 -12.02
N TYR A 355 -10.39 -3.59 -12.46
CA TYR A 355 -10.36 -4.09 -13.82
C TYR A 355 -11.65 -3.75 -14.56
N ASN A 356 -11.57 -3.59 -15.87
CA ASN A 356 -12.75 -3.40 -16.69
C ASN A 356 -13.57 -4.71 -16.79
N SER A 357 -14.83 -4.64 -17.22
CA SER A 357 -15.72 -5.82 -17.30
C SER A 357 -15.16 -6.99 -18.12
N SER A 358 -14.24 -6.73 -19.06
CA SER A 358 -13.59 -7.76 -19.88
C SER A 358 -12.26 -8.29 -19.33
N GLY A 359 -11.76 -7.74 -18.21
CA GLY A 359 -10.48 -8.10 -17.60
C GLY A 359 -9.24 -7.74 -18.45
N ASN A 360 -9.39 -6.89 -19.47
CA ASN A 360 -8.31 -6.53 -20.40
C ASN A 360 -7.53 -5.29 -19.95
N VAL A 361 -8.11 -4.47 -19.07
CA VAL A 361 -7.46 -3.28 -18.52
C VAL A 361 -7.51 -3.39 -17.00
N ILE A 362 -6.37 -3.18 -16.36
CA ILE A 362 -6.23 -3.08 -14.90
C ILE A 362 -5.66 -1.71 -14.59
N VAL A 363 -6.30 -0.97 -13.69
CA VAL A 363 -5.82 0.32 -13.18
C VAL A 363 -5.55 0.16 -11.69
N LEU A 364 -4.35 0.49 -11.23
CA LEU A 364 -3.99 0.44 -9.81
C LEU A 364 -3.63 1.83 -9.30
N ALA A 365 -4.15 2.15 -8.12
CA ALA A 365 -3.63 3.24 -7.30
C ALA A 365 -2.66 2.64 -6.27
N ALA A 366 -1.38 2.94 -6.41
CA ALA A 366 -0.32 2.40 -5.56
C ALA A 366 0.36 3.56 -4.81
N GLY A 367 -0.08 3.83 -3.58
CA GLY A 367 0.41 4.97 -2.81
C GLY A 367 0.19 6.29 -3.56
N ASP A 368 1.26 7.01 -3.83
CA ASP A 368 1.27 8.28 -4.58
C ASP A 368 1.46 8.11 -6.11
N GLY A 369 1.06 6.95 -6.64
CA GLY A 369 1.25 6.59 -8.05
C GLY A 369 0.05 5.92 -8.71
N LEU A 370 0.04 6.00 -10.04
CA LEU A 370 -0.92 5.38 -10.93
C LEU A 370 -0.23 4.33 -11.79
N ILE A 371 -0.84 3.15 -11.90
CA ILE A 371 -0.41 2.08 -12.80
C ILE A 371 -1.58 1.75 -13.72
N VAL A 372 -1.31 1.61 -15.01
CA VAL A 372 -2.27 1.13 -15.99
C VAL A 372 -1.66 -0.04 -16.74
N ALA A 373 -2.36 -1.17 -16.77
CA ALA A 373 -1.93 -2.39 -17.42
C ALA A 373 -2.96 -2.87 -18.45
N PHE A 374 -2.48 -3.21 -19.64
CA PHE A 374 -3.27 -3.67 -20.77
C PHE A 374 -2.90 -5.10 -21.11
N LYS A 375 -3.89 -5.97 -21.21
CA LYS A 375 -3.68 -7.38 -21.54
C LYS A 375 -3.03 -7.49 -22.91
N GLN A 376 -1.96 -8.29 -23.00
CA GLN A 376 -1.24 -8.48 -24.25
C GLN A 376 -2.18 -9.03 -25.33
N ALA A 377 -2.14 -8.39 -26.49
CA ALA A 377 -2.91 -8.81 -27.64
C ALA A 377 -2.25 -10.03 -28.31
N SER A 378 -3.06 -10.82 -29.02
CA SER A 378 -2.58 -11.93 -29.86
C SER A 378 -2.11 -11.47 -31.25
N SER A 379 -2.38 -10.21 -31.60
CA SER A 379 -1.98 -9.55 -32.85
C SER A 379 -1.87 -8.05 -32.61
N ALA A 380 -1.08 -7.36 -33.44
CA ALA A 380 -0.86 -5.92 -33.29
C ALA A 380 -2.17 -5.12 -33.30
N PRO A 381 -2.52 -4.44 -32.18
CA PRO A 381 -3.72 -3.61 -32.12
C PRO A 381 -3.67 -2.48 -33.14
N THR A 382 -4.83 -2.17 -33.73
CA THR A 382 -4.93 -1.02 -34.64
C THR A 382 -5.08 0.26 -33.82
N LEU A 383 -4.05 1.11 -33.84
CA LEU A 383 -4.06 2.41 -33.16
C LEU A 383 -4.32 3.52 -34.18
N GLY A 384 -5.43 4.24 -34.05
CA GLY A 384 -5.79 5.31 -34.98
C GLY A 384 -7.15 5.96 -34.69
N GLY A 385 -7.22 7.27 -34.91
CA GLY A 385 -8.38 8.11 -34.67
C GLY A 385 -8.12 9.24 -33.67
N SER A 386 -9.20 9.85 -33.19
CA SER A 386 -9.17 10.91 -32.19
C SER A 386 -9.40 10.35 -30.79
N TYR A 387 -8.66 10.88 -29.82
CA TYR A 387 -8.64 10.46 -28.42
C TYR A 387 -8.74 11.68 -27.52
N HIS A 388 -9.33 11.51 -26.35
CA HIS A 388 -9.17 12.41 -25.22
C HIS A 388 -7.98 11.95 -24.39
N GLY A 389 -6.97 12.80 -24.31
CA GLY A 389 -5.79 12.63 -23.49
C GLY A 389 -6.02 13.11 -22.07
N VAL A 390 -5.51 12.34 -21.12
CA VAL A 390 -5.23 12.77 -19.77
C VAL A 390 -3.72 12.64 -19.57
N GLN A 391 -3.07 13.74 -19.24
CA GLN A 391 -1.64 13.76 -18.92
C GLN A 391 -1.48 14.02 -17.42
N LEU A 392 -0.62 13.24 -16.79
CA LEU A 392 -0.06 13.53 -15.48
C LEU A 392 1.45 13.61 -15.65
N GLY A 393 2.08 14.66 -15.15
CA GLY A 393 3.53 14.75 -15.21
C GLY A 393 4.09 15.63 -14.12
N GLY A 394 5.39 15.59 -13.97
CA GLY A 394 6.12 16.53 -13.14
C GLY A 394 7.56 16.67 -13.59
N SER A 395 8.19 17.73 -13.10
CA SER A 395 9.60 18.05 -13.28
C SER A 395 10.20 18.40 -11.93
N LEU A 396 11.44 17.97 -11.68
CA LEU A 396 12.23 18.46 -10.54
C LEU A 396 13.27 19.43 -11.03
N SER A 397 13.72 20.36 -10.19
CA SER A 397 14.81 21.28 -10.53
C SER A 397 16.18 20.60 -10.56
N ASP A 398 17.15 21.23 -11.22
CA ASP A 398 18.56 20.82 -11.18
C ASP A 398 19.15 20.99 -9.77
N SER A 399 20.32 20.40 -9.53
CA SER A 399 21.04 20.60 -8.26
C SER A 399 21.30 22.09 -8.01
N PHE A 400 20.96 22.57 -6.81
CA PHE A 400 21.07 23.99 -6.49
C PHE A 400 21.29 24.23 -4.99
N ALA A 401 21.76 25.43 -4.64
CA ALA A 401 21.85 25.90 -3.26
C ALA A 401 20.94 27.10 -3.05
N VAL A 402 20.09 27.06 -2.02
CA VAL A 402 19.11 28.12 -1.75
C VAL A 402 19.82 29.39 -1.26
N ALA A 403 19.70 30.49 -2.00
CA ALA A 403 20.11 31.81 -1.54
C ALA A 403 19.08 32.43 -0.57
N GLN A 404 19.52 33.27 0.36
CA GLN A 404 18.63 33.91 1.33
C GLN A 404 17.65 34.90 0.66
N GLY A 405 16.40 34.90 1.13
CA GLY A 405 15.37 35.88 0.80
C GLY A 405 14.67 35.70 -0.54
N ASN A 406 15.16 34.82 -1.42
CA ASN A 406 14.57 34.57 -2.74
C ASN A 406 13.93 33.19 -2.82
N PRO A 407 12.72 33.06 -3.38
CA PRO A 407 12.11 31.77 -3.64
C PRO A 407 12.87 31.01 -4.73
N PHE A 408 13.01 29.71 -4.56
CA PHE A 408 13.53 28.78 -5.57
C PHE A 408 12.48 27.70 -5.84
N ASN A 409 12.23 27.44 -7.12
CA ASN A 409 11.35 26.35 -7.55
C ASN A 409 12.05 25.00 -7.35
N LEU A 410 11.41 24.08 -6.63
CA LEU A 410 11.89 22.72 -6.42
C LEU A 410 11.46 21.77 -7.54
N GLY A 411 10.34 22.08 -8.18
CA GLY A 411 9.70 21.28 -9.19
C GLY A 411 8.25 21.67 -9.41
N GLU A 412 7.67 21.08 -10.43
CA GLU A 412 6.31 21.31 -10.87
C GLU A 412 5.58 19.97 -11.07
N ALA A 413 4.30 19.91 -10.72
CA ALA A 413 3.38 18.89 -11.22
C ALA A 413 2.44 19.53 -12.22
N SER A 414 2.04 18.77 -13.22
CA SER A 414 1.02 19.20 -14.16
C SER A 414 0.00 18.10 -14.47
N THR A 415 -1.23 18.55 -14.74
CA THR A 415 -2.30 17.74 -15.29
C THR A 415 -2.88 18.44 -16.50
N GLY A 416 -3.12 17.64 -17.54
CA GLY A 416 -3.97 18.01 -18.67
C GLY A 416 -5.12 17.02 -18.76
N VAL A 417 -6.33 17.53 -18.99
CA VAL A 417 -7.55 16.70 -19.07
C VAL A 417 -8.34 17.13 -20.29
N ASN A 418 -8.81 16.14 -21.05
CA ASN A 418 -9.55 16.35 -22.30
C ASN A 418 -8.74 16.99 -23.42
N ASP A 419 -7.41 16.89 -23.34
CA ASP A 419 -6.53 17.37 -24.39
C ASP A 419 -6.75 16.52 -25.65
N PRO A 420 -7.06 17.12 -26.81
CA PRO A 420 -7.28 16.36 -28.02
C PRO A 420 -5.98 15.72 -28.47
N VAL A 421 -5.98 14.39 -28.59
CA VAL A 421 -4.87 13.61 -29.14
C VAL A 421 -5.34 12.92 -30.40
N THR A 422 -4.62 13.12 -31.51
CA THR A 422 -4.92 12.48 -32.79
C THR A 422 -3.79 11.55 -33.17
N ILE A 423 -4.15 10.30 -33.48
CA ILE A 423 -3.22 9.31 -34.02
C ILE A 423 -3.61 9.02 -35.46
N SER A 424 -2.72 9.37 -36.40
CA SER A 424 -2.93 9.18 -37.83
C SER A 424 -1.60 8.89 -38.53
N GLY A 425 -1.60 7.94 -39.46
CA GLY A 425 -0.41 7.63 -40.27
C GLY A 425 0.83 7.23 -39.46
N GLY A 426 0.66 6.57 -38.31
CA GLY A 426 1.77 6.19 -37.43
C GLY A 426 2.41 7.37 -36.69
N THR A 427 1.68 8.47 -36.52
CA THR A 427 2.13 9.65 -35.77
C THR A 427 1.07 10.02 -34.73
N VAL A 428 1.50 10.33 -33.50
CA VAL A 428 0.68 10.96 -32.46
C VAL A 428 0.89 12.47 -32.49
N SER A 429 -0.20 13.23 -32.36
CA SER A 429 -0.17 14.68 -32.26
C SER A 429 -1.22 15.15 -31.25
N GLY A 430 -0.95 16.24 -30.54
CA GLY A 430 -1.88 16.78 -29.56
C GLY A 430 -1.49 18.17 -29.09
N THR A 431 -2.40 18.79 -28.34
CA THR A 431 -2.20 20.08 -27.67
C THR A 431 -2.36 19.90 -26.17
N ASN A 432 -1.53 20.58 -25.37
CA ASN A 432 -1.42 20.30 -23.95
C ASN A 432 -2.01 21.48 -23.15
N SER A 433 -3.14 21.35 -22.48
CA SER A 433 -3.59 22.37 -21.52
C SER A 433 -3.16 21.95 -20.12
N ARG A 434 -2.19 22.67 -19.52
CA ARG A 434 -1.60 22.26 -18.24
C ARG A 434 -2.09 23.15 -17.10
N ASN A 435 -2.77 22.56 -16.13
CA ASN A 435 -2.75 23.12 -14.78
C ASN A 435 -1.39 22.79 -14.18
N VAL A 436 -0.71 23.76 -13.59
CA VAL A 436 0.62 23.57 -13.02
C VAL A 436 0.57 23.89 -11.54
N LEU A 437 0.95 22.92 -10.72
CA LEU A 437 1.24 23.12 -9.30
C LEU A 437 2.76 23.21 -9.14
N SER A 438 3.25 24.38 -8.77
CA SER A 438 4.67 24.58 -8.45
C SER A 438 4.90 24.53 -6.95
N LYS A 439 6.09 24.06 -6.55
CA LYS A 439 6.53 24.07 -5.16
C LYS A 439 7.80 24.90 -5.02
N ASP A 440 7.70 25.98 -4.27
CA ASP A 440 8.81 26.91 -4.03
C ASP A 440 9.31 26.81 -2.58
N ILE A 441 10.62 26.96 -2.39
CA ILE A 441 11.27 27.08 -1.08
C ILE A 441 11.83 28.49 -0.91
N THR A 442 11.62 29.12 0.26
CA THR A 442 12.17 30.44 0.59
C THR A 442 12.83 30.43 1.96
N CYS A 443 14.09 30.86 2.02
CA CYS A 443 14.89 30.87 3.24
C CYS A 443 15.19 32.28 3.76
N ASN A 444 14.62 32.65 4.90
CA ASN A 444 14.67 34.02 5.43
C ASN A 444 15.75 34.22 6.53
N GLY A 445 16.90 33.54 6.39
CA GLY A 445 18.00 33.59 7.36
C GLY A 445 17.72 32.78 8.64
N GLY A 446 18.69 31.95 9.06
CA GLY A 446 18.54 31.00 10.17
C GLY A 446 18.13 29.58 9.73
N ALA A 447 17.79 28.70 10.68
CA ALA A 447 17.47 27.29 10.42
C ALA A 447 16.11 27.06 9.71
N SER A 448 15.28 28.08 9.58
CA SER A 448 13.90 27.97 9.09
C SER A 448 13.74 28.49 7.66
N CYS A 449 13.19 27.65 6.78
CA CYS A 449 12.65 28.05 5.49
C CYS A 449 11.20 27.61 5.38
N SER A 450 10.44 28.38 4.61
CA SER A 450 9.05 28.11 4.29
C SER A 450 8.96 27.45 2.92
N TYR A 451 7.99 26.57 2.77
CA TYR A 451 7.58 26.02 1.48
C TYR A 451 6.26 26.69 1.09
N THR A 452 6.13 27.07 -0.17
CA THR A 452 4.92 27.64 -0.73
C THR A 452 4.52 26.83 -1.94
N GLU A 453 3.26 26.45 -2.03
CA GLU A 453 2.70 25.75 -3.18
C GLU A 453 1.81 26.72 -3.95
N THR A 454 2.05 26.85 -5.25
CA THR A 454 1.29 27.77 -6.11
C THR A 454 0.61 26.98 -7.21
N VAL A 455 -0.72 27.10 -7.28
CA VAL A 455 -1.50 26.58 -8.42
C VAL A 455 -1.63 27.69 -9.45
N SER A 456 -1.14 27.45 -10.65
CA SER A 456 -1.33 28.31 -11.81
C SER A 456 -2.04 27.54 -12.93
N GLY A 457 -2.99 28.19 -13.59
CA GLY A 457 -3.53 27.68 -14.84
C GLY A 457 -2.64 28.18 -15.97
N SER A 458 -1.96 27.28 -16.68
CA SER A 458 -1.28 27.66 -17.92
C SER A 458 -2.25 27.51 -19.09
N THR A 459 -2.41 28.59 -19.85
CA THR A 459 -3.02 28.59 -21.19
C THR A 459 -1.99 28.35 -22.30
N GLY A 460 -0.71 28.18 -21.93
CA GLY A 460 0.40 27.95 -22.85
C GLY A 460 0.47 26.48 -23.27
N GLY A 461 -0.44 26.07 -24.14
CA GLY A 461 -0.37 24.74 -24.73
C GLY A 461 0.62 24.67 -25.87
N GLY A 462 1.64 23.82 -25.71
CA GLY A 462 2.46 23.37 -26.82
C GLY A 462 1.68 22.37 -27.68
N SER A 463 2.06 22.24 -28.94
CA SER A 463 1.67 21.11 -29.78
C SER A 463 2.84 20.15 -29.86
N PHE A 464 2.61 18.85 -29.68
CA PHE A 464 3.63 17.83 -29.90
C PHE A 464 3.28 16.96 -31.11
N THR A 465 4.30 16.37 -31.72
CA THR A 465 4.13 15.41 -32.81
C THR A 465 5.28 14.40 -32.76
N ALA A 466 4.95 13.11 -32.70
CA ALA A 466 5.94 12.04 -32.60
C ALA A 466 5.51 10.78 -33.37
N PRO A 467 6.42 10.07 -34.06
CA PRO A 467 6.19 8.72 -34.56
C PRO A 467 5.71 7.77 -33.46
N VAL A 468 4.80 6.86 -33.82
CA VAL A 468 4.32 5.79 -32.95
C VAL A 468 4.36 4.44 -33.65
N SER A 469 4.78 3.41 -32.92
CA SER A 469 4.71 2.01 -33.35
C SER A 469 4.05 1.15 -32.29
N VAL A 470 3.25 0.17 -32.73
CA VAL A 470 2.61 -0.82 -31.85
C VAL A 470 3.01 -2.21 -32.33
N ASP A 471 3.51 -3.04 -31.42
CA ASP A 471 3.94 -4.39 -31.73
C ASP A 471 2.79 -5.43 -31.62
N GLY A 472 3.11 -6.70 -31.93
CA GLY A 472 2.15 -7.80 -31.89
C GLY A 472 1.55 -8.09 -30.51
N THR A 473 2.19 -7.62 -29.44
CA THR A 473 1.72 -7.78 -28.05
C THR A 473 0.90 -6.58 -27.58
N GLY A 474 0.83 -5.51 -28.36
CA GLY A 474 0.24 -4.23 -27.96
C GLY A 474 1.19 -3.35 -27.16
N ALA A 475 2.50 -3.59 -27.17
CA ALA A 475 3.48 -2.64 -26.66
C ALA A 475 3.56 -1.45 -27.62
N LEU A 476 3.51 -0.24 -27.07
CA LEU A 476 3.53 1.01 -27.81
C LEU A 476 4.87 1.70 -27.56
N THR A 477 5.47 2.22 -28.62
CA THR A 477 6.64 3.09 -28.52
C THR A 477 6.32 4.41 -29.22
N VAL A 478 6.49 5.52 -28.52
CA VAL A 478 6.40 6.88 -29.05
C VAL A 478 7.83 7.43 -29.15
N SER A 479 8.22 8.02 -30.27
CA SER A 479 9.62 8.44 -30.50
C SER A 479 9.75 9.92 -30.82
N PRO A 480 9.66 10.81 -29.81
CA PRO A 480 9.83 12.25 -30.03
C PRO A 480 11.21 12.57 -30.61
N SER A 481 11.28 13.62 -31.43
CA SER A 481 12.54 13.99 -32.08
C SER A 481 13.53 14.57 -31.07
N GLY A 482 14.68 13.93 -30.89
CA GLY A 482 15.76 14.41 -30.02
C GLY A 482 15.63 13.96 -28.57
N GLU A 483 14.64 13.11 -28.25
CA GLU A 483 14.39 12.57 -26.91
C GLU A 483 14.45 11.04 -26.94
N ALA A 484 14.53 10.43 -25.75
CA ALA A 484 14.45 8.98 -25.62
C ALA A 484 13.04 8.47 -26.02
N PRO A 485 12.91 7.25 -26.58
CA PRO A 485 11.60 6.66 -26.84
C PRO A 485 10.79 6.50 -25.55
N HIS A 486 9.53 6.87 -25.64
CA HIS A 486 8.52 6.75 -24.58
C HIS A 486 7.78 5.43 -24.75
N GLU A 487 7.94 4.54 -23.78
CA GLU A 487 7.33 3.21 -23.82
C GLU A 487 5.93 3.20 -23.22
N GLY A 488 5.07 2.34 -23.77
CA GLY A 488 3.66 2.32 -23.49
C GLY A 488 2.98 1.01 -23.85
N ALA A 489 1.65 1.06 -23.80
CA ALA A 489 0.80 -0.07 -24.13
C ALA A 489 -0.54 0.40 -24.68
N VAL A 490 -1.15 -0.44 -25.50
CA VAL A 490 -2.44 -0.21 -26.17
C VAL A 490 -3.35 -1.38 -25.87
N SER A 491 -4.63 -1.09 -25.58
CA SER A 491 -5.65 -2.12 -25.42
C SER A 491 -5.85 -2.90 -26.73
N ALA A 492 -6.20 -4.18 -26.64
CA ALA A 492 -6.36 -5.03 -27.83
C ALA A 492 -7.36 -4.49 -28.88
N ASP A 493 -8.35 -3.70 -28.45
CA ASP A 493 -9.35 -3.05 -29.30
C ASP A 493 -8.90 -1.67 -29.84
N GLY A 494 -7.72 -1.18 -29.43
CA GLY A 494 -7.17 0.12 -29.83
C GLY A 494 -7.91 1.32 -29.26
N ASN A 495 -8.84 1.12 -28.31
CA ASN A 495 -9.67 2.19 -27.76
C ASN A 495 -9.00 2.94 -26.62
N VAL A 496 -8.02 2.34 -25.95
CA VAL A 496 -7.28 2.97 -24.86
C VAL A 496 -5.79 2.73 -25.05
N PHE A 497 -4.98 3.74 -24.78
CA PHE A 497 -3.54 3.59 -24.71
C PHE A 497 -2.99 4.33 -23.50
N ALA A 498 -1.80 3.95 -23.06
CA ALA A 498 -1.02 4.78 -22.17
C ALA A 498 0.48 4.64 -22.45
N PHE A 499 1.26 5.69 -22.20
CA PHE A 499 2.72 5.68 -22.31
C PHE A 499 3.34 6.56 -21.23
N VAL A 500 4.59 6.27 -20.85
CA VAL A 500 5.36 7.14 -19.95
C VAL A 500 5.80 8.39 -20.69
N ASP A 501 5.74 9.55 -20.04
CA ASP A 501 6.07 10.83 -20.66
C ASP A 501 7.17 11.53 -19.86
N GLY A 502 8.33 11.75 -20.49
CA GLY A 502 9.47 12.44 -19.89
C GLY A 502 10.73 11.58 -19.80
N ASP A 503 11.84 12.26 -19.50
CA ASP A 503 13.18 11.70 -19.35
C ASP A 503 13.75 12.02 -17.96
N PRO A 504 13.50 11.17 -16.95
CA PRO A 504 13.98 11.40 -15.58
C PRO A 504 15.50 11.48 -15.51
N VAL A 505 16.21 10.84 -16.45
CA VAL A 505 17.68 10.77 -16.43
C VAL A 505 18.29 11.98 -17.13
N GLY A 506 17.74 12.42 -18.24
CA GLY A 506 18.23 13.56 -19.01
C GLY A 506 17.69 14.92 -18.56
N HIS A 507 16.37 15.05 -18.44
CA HIS A 507 15.71 16.34 -18.18
C HIS A 507 15.12 16.45 -16.76
N GLY A 508 14.96 15.33 -16.06
CA GLY A 508 14.45 15.30 -14.69
C GLY A 508 12.92 15.44 -14.62
N ASP A 509 12.24 15.10 -15.70
CA ASP A 509 10.80 15.04 -15.82
C ASP A 509 10.31 13.58 -15.89
N ALA A 510 9.09 13.35 -15.44
CA ALA A 510 8.46 12.04 -15.43
C ALA A 510 6.95 12.20 -15.50
N GLY A 511 6.26 11.22 -16.07
CA GLY A 511 4.84 11.35 -16.31
C GLY A 511 4.21 10.14 -16.98
N ILE A 512 2.90 10.23 -17.15
CA ILE A 512 2.08 9.25 -17.85
C ILE A 512 1.02 9.99 -18.66
N VAL A 513 0.84 9.54 -19.90
CA VAL A 513 -0.25 9.97 -20.78
C VAL A 513 -1.18 8.78 -20.95
N ILE A 514 -2.48 9.01 -20.79
CA ILE A 514 -3.54 8.03 -21.03
C ILE A 514 -4.49 8.61 -22.06
N GLY A 515 -4.68 7.92 -23.17
CA GLY A 515 -5.62 8.31 -24.21
C GLY A 515 -6.82 7.37 -24.27
N VAL A 516 -8.02 7.95 -24.31
CA VAL A 516 -9.27 7.20 -24.51
C VAL A 516 -9.91 7.65 -25.81
N LYS A 517 -10.22 6.69 -26.69
CA LYS A 517 -10.74 6.96 -28.03
C LYS A 517 -12.09 7.67 -27.95
N GLN A 518 -12.25 8.70 -28.76
CA GLN A 518 -13.52 9.40 -28.90
C GLN A 518 -14.53 8.47 -29.58
N GLY A 519 -15.69 8.30 -28.95
CA GLY A 519 -16.81 7.61 -29.57
C GLY A 519 -17.27 8.36 -30.82
N SER A 520 -17.60 7.62 -31.89
CA SER A 520 -18.27 8.23 -33.04
C SER A 520 -19.70 8.61 -32.63
N GLY A 521 -19.98 9.91 -32.52
CA GLY A 521 -21.34 10.42 -32.30
C GLY A 521 -21.64 11.11 -30.97
N MET A 522 -20.63 11.44 -30.15
CA MET A 522 -20.81 12.38 -29.02
C MET A 522 -20.19 13.73 -29.38
N THR A 523 -20.96 14.55 -30.09
CA THR A 523 -20.73 16.00 -30.22
C THR A 523 -21.30 16.75 -29.03
#